data_AF-A0A7S1KAY3-F1
#
_entry.id   AF-A0A7S1KAY3-F1
#
_cell.length_a   1.000
_cell.length_b   1.000
_cell.length_c   1.000
_cell.angle_alpha   90.00
_cell.angle_beta   90.00
_cell.angle_gamma   90.00
#
_symmetry.space_group_name_H-M   'P 1'
#
loop_
_entity.id
_entity.type
_entity.pdbx_description
1 polymer ?
#
loop_
_entity_poly.entity_id
_entity_poly.type
_entity_poly.pdbx_seq_one_letter_code
_entity_poly.pdbx_strand_id
1 'polypeptide(L)'
;RSFWQHVRLAFVTQLAARLTHLTAITLHYPTGFTGVFCWCFDVFVAIIEGHIAGRRAADLGGGTLETITLQRGVRLTNTEMQTLSRTRPPLPALLDPPPTLHALTTIDGLTRDHHGLADRRRRMPSLTTVQQHETWGADRVGRFISSSRSLRRVGGSLRGEDWAGVFEGI
;
A
#
# COMPACT_ATOMS: atom_id res chain seq x y z
N ARG A 1 -4.97 -11.17 15.27
CA ARG A 1 -3.63 -10.55 15.48
C ARG A 1 -2.51 -11.59 15.51
N SER A 2 -2.58 -12.62 16.38
CA SER A 2 -1.55 -13.67 16.51
C SER A 2 -1.18 -14.38 15.19
N PHE A 3 -2.17 -14.69 14.34
CA PHE A 3 -1.91 -15.28 13.01
C PHE A 3 -0.95 -14.41 12.18
N TRP A 4 -1.28 -13.13 11.98
CA TRP A 4 -0.48 -12.21 11.18
C TRP A 4 0.89 -11.89 11.78
N GLN A 5 1.05 -12.04 13.10
CA GLN A 5 2.33 -11.86 13.76
C GLN A 5 3.34 -12.95 13.38
N HIS A 6 2.87 -14.19 13.23
CA HIS A 6 3.72 -15.36 12.97
C HIS A 6 3.68 -15.86 11.53
N VAL A 7 2.82 -15.28 10.68
CA VAL A 7 2.71 -15.72 9.28
C VAL A 7 4.02 -15.47 8.54
N ARG A 8 4.47 -16.51 7.81
CA ARG A 8 5.64 -16.44 6.93
C ARG A 8 5.26 -15.74 5.63
N LEU A 9 6.08 -14.80 5.18
CA LEU A 9 5.82 -14.07 3.93
C LEU A 9 5.73 -14.99 2.71
N ALA A 10 6.57 -16.03 2.63
CA ALA A 10 6.50 -16.99 1.53
C ALA A 10 5.12 -17.66 1.40
N PHE A 11 4.48 -17.99 2.54
CA PHE A 11 3.12 -18.52 2.54
C PHE A 11 2.11 -17.47 2.05
N VAL A 12 2.22 -16.24 2.54
CA VAL A 12 1.35 -15.13 2.11
C VAL A 12 1.46 -14.89 0.61
N THR A 13 2.68 -14.86 0.06
CA THR A 13 2.92 -14.69 -1.38
C THR A 13 2.29 -15.82 -2.19
N GLN A 14 2.43 -17.07 -1.76
CA GLN A 14 1.82 -18.23 -2.43
C GLN A 14 0.29 -18.21 -2.37
N LEU A 15 -0.28 -17.81 -1.23
CA LEU A 15 -1.72 -17.64 -1.09
C LEU A 15 -2.21 -16.55 -2.05
N ALA A 16 -1.54 -15.39 -2.03
CA ALA A 16 -1.90 -14.25 -2.87
C ALA A 16 -1.75 -14.52 -4.37
N ALA A 17 -0.79 -15.35 -4.78
CA ALA A 17 -0.66 -15.79 -6.17
C ALA A 17 -1.87 -16.59 -6.68
N ARG A 18 -2.69 -17.17 -5.78
CA ARG A 18 -3.94 -17.84 -6.13
C ARG A 18 -5.14 -16.90 -6.18
N LEU A 19 -5.01 -15.69 -5.63
CA LEU A 19 -6.06 -14.67 -5.62
C LEU A 19 -6.05 -13.88 -6.94
N THR A 20 -6.13 -14.54 -8.09
CA THR A 20 -5.98 -13.90 -9.40
C THR A 20 -7.10 -12.90 -9.70
N HIS A 21 -8.25 -12.98 -9.05
CA HIS A 21 -9.40 -12.08 -9.22
C HIS A 21 -9.58 -11.10 -8.05
N LEU A 22 -8.53 -10.85 -7.27
CA LEU A 22 -8.56 -9.88 -6.17
C LEU A 22 -8.90 -8.48 -6.71
N THR A 23 -9.96 -7.88 -6.19
CA THR A 23 -10.43 -6.54 -6.60
C THR A 23 -10.21 -5.46 -5.53
N ALA A 24 -10.15 -5.84 -4.26
CA ALA A 24 -9.97 -4.90 -3.17
C ALA A 24 -9.09 -5.50 -2.06
N ILE A 25 -8.29 -4.65 -1.42
CA ILE A 25 -7.53 -5.00 -0.21
C ILE A 25 -7.72 -3.90 0.83
N THR A 26 -8.12 -4.31 2.04
CA THR A 26 -8.18 -3.42 3.20
C THR A 26 -7.13 -3.85 4.24
N LEU A 27 -6.18 -2.96 4.54
CA LEU A 27 -5.25 -3.12 5.66
C LEU A 27 -5.83 -2.46 6.90
N HIS A 28 -6.23 -3.26 7.88
CA HIS A 28 -6.57 -2.77 9.21
C HIS A 28 -5.33 -2.77 10.09
N TYR A 29 -4.89 -1.58 10.52
CA TYR A 29 -3.73 -1.45 11.39
C TYR A 29 -4.16 -1.03 12.81
N PRO A 30 -3.57 -1.64 13.88
CA PRO A 30 -3.82 -1.22 15.25
C PRO A 30 -3.34 0.22 15.47
N THR A 31 -4.00 0.93 16.38
CA THR A 31 -3.61 2.29 16.78
C THR A 31 -3.24 2.32 18.27
N GLY A 32 -2.27 3.15 18.67
CA GLY A 32 -1.76 3.23 20.05
C GLY A 32 -0.73 4.36 20.20
N PHE A 33 -0.26 4.64 21.43
CA PHE A 33 0.76 5.67 21.65
C PHE A 33 2.12 5.17 21.09
N THR A 34 2.56 5.81 20.01
CA THR A 34 3.86 5.66 19.30
C THR A 34 4.03 4.48 18.32
N GLY A 35 4.38 4.81 17.06
CA GLY A 35 5.37 4.08 16.26
C GLY A 35 4.96 2.86 15.41
N VAL A 36 3.73 2.35 15.49
CA VAL A 36 3.36 1.08 14.83
C VAL A 36 2.16 1.18 13.87
N PHE A 37 2.09 2.27 13.11
CA PHE A 37 1.07 2.43 12.05
C PHE A 37 1.29 1.47 10.86
N CYS A 38 2.46 0.82 10.77
CA CYS A 38 2.81 -0.15 9.73
C CYS A 38 2.80 -1.61 10.20
N TRP A 39 2.08 -1.93 11.28
CA TRP A 39 1.96 -3.33 11.71
C TRP A 39 1.39 -4.18 10.56
N CYS A 40 2.07 -5.27 10.20
CA CYS A 40 1.76 -6.14 9.07
C CYS A 40 1.79 -5.48 7.68
N PHE A 41 2.44 -4.32 7.52
CA PHE A 41 2.61 -3.71 6.20
C PHE A 41 3.37 -4.60 5.22
N ASP A 42 4.33 -5.40 5.71
CA ASP A 42 5.07 -6.38 4.93
C ASP A 42 4.17 -7.50 4.37
N VAL A 43 3.20 -7.96 5.17
CA VAL A 43 2.18 -8.92 4.73
C VAL A 43 1.32 -8.31 3.63
N PHE A 44 0.87 -7.07 3.82
CA PHE A 44 0.07 -6.34 2.85
C PHE A 44 0.81 -6.17 1.51
N VAL A 45 2.10 -5.79 1.55
CA VAL A 45 2.96 -5.72 0.36
C VAL A 45 3.08 -7.08 -0.32
N ALA A 46 3.30 -8.15 0.45
CA ALA A 46 3.41 -9.51 -0.08
C ALA A 46 2.10 -10.00 -0.75
N ILE A 47 0.94 -9.56 -0.26
CA ILE A 47 -0.35 -9.85 -0.91
C ILE A 47 -0.42 -9.19 -2.28
N ILE A 48 -0.10 -7.90 -2.38
CA ILE A 48 -0.12 -7.17 -3.66
C ILE A 48 0.85 -7.83 -4.66
N GLU A 49 2.07 -8.13 -4.23
CA GLU A 49 3.10 -8.68 -5.12
C GLU A 49 2.81 -10.13 -5.51
N GLY A 50 2.30 -10.95 -4.59
CA GLY A 50 1.86 -12.31 -4.88
C GLY A 50 0.72 -12.31 -5.89
N HIS A 51 -0.29 -11.45 -5.71
CA HIS A 51 -1.39 -11.29 -6.67
C HIS A 51 -0.88 -10.96 -8.09
N ILE A 52 0.01 -9.98 -8.21
CA ILE A 52 0.61 -9.58 -9.49
C ILE A 52 1.37 -10.76 -10.12
N ALA A 53 2.19 -11.46 -9.33
CA ALA A 53 2.96 -12.60 -9.79
C ALA A 53 2.07 -13.76 -10.24
N GLY A 54 1.01 -14.07 -9.50
CA GLY A 54 0.04 -15.10 -9.83
C GLY A 54 -0.70 -14.83 -11.14
N ARG A 55 -1.15 -13.58 -11.33
CA ARG A 55 -1.76 -13.16 -12.60
C ARG A 55 -0.79 -13.25 -13.77
N ARG A 56 0.47 -12.81 -13.58
CA ARG A 56 1.52 -12.93 -14.60
C ARG A 56 1.78 -14.39 -14.97
N ALA A 57 1.85 -15.28 -13.98
CA ALA A 57 2.05 -16.71 -14.21
C ALA A 57 0.87 -17.39 -14.93
N ALA A 58 -0.34 -16.88 -14.74
CA ALA A 58 -1.55 -17.36 -15.40
C ALA A 58 -1.85 -16.64 -16.74
N ASP A 59 -0.95 -15.79 -17.23
CA ASP A 59 -1.12 -14.98 -18.44
C ASP A 59 -2.39 -14.10 -18.46
N LEU A 60 -2.79 -13.61 -17.28
CA LEU A 60 -3.99 -12.78 -17.12
C LEU A 60 -3.63 -11.29 -17.24
N GLY A 61 -3.84 -10.71 -18.43
CA GLY A 61 -3.70 -9.28 -18.69
C GLY A 61 -4.69 -8.38 -17.92
N GLY A 62 -4.55 -7.05 -18.03
CA GLY A 62 -5.59 -6.09 -17.61
C GLY A 62 -5.72 -5.75 -16.12
N GLY A 63 -5.13 -6.52 -15.19
CA GLY A 63 -5.24 -6.29 -13.74
C GLY A 63 -6.68 -6.42 -13.18
N THR A 64 -6.84 -6.67 -11.88
CA THR A 64 -8.17 -6.70 -11.24
C THR A 64 -8.24 -5.90 -9.95
N LEU A 65 -7.11 -5.62 -9.30
CA LEU A 65 -7.08 -4.86 -8.06
C LEU A 65 -7.47 -3.40 -8.34
N GLU A 66 -8.65 -3.01 -7.89
CA GLU A 66 -9.27 -1.69 -8.10
C GLU A 66 -9.10 -0.76 -6.89
N THR A 67 -9.16 -1.33 -5.68
CA THR A 67 -9.20 -0.54 -4.44
C THR A 67 -8.18 -1.00 -3.41
N ILE A 68 -7.46 -0.04 -2.83
CA ILE A 68 -6.65 -0.22 -1.63
C ILE A 68 -7.19 0.72 -0.53
N THR A 69 -7.48 0.17 0.64
CA THR A 69 -7.91 0.95 1.81
C THR A 69 -7.01 0.67 2.99
N LEU A 70 -6.54 1.72 3.66
CA LEU A 70 -5.77 1.61 4.89
C LEU A 70 -6.60 2.20 6.03
N GLN A 71 -7.12 1.33 6.89
CA GLN A 71 -8.10 1.72 7.89
C GLN A 71 -7.54 1.55 9.30
N ARG A 72 -7.74 2.56 10.14
CA ARG A 72 -7.52 2.45 11.58
C ARG A 72 -8.40 1.33 12.12
N GLY A 73 -7.77 0.32 12.69
CA GLY A 73 -8.44 -0.80 13.36
C GLY A 73 -8.61 -0.51 14.85
N VAL A 74 -8.46 -1.56 15.65
CA VAL A 74 -8.62 -1.50 17.11
C VAL A 74 -7.54 -0.62 17.74
N ARG A 75 -7.95 0.25 18.67
CA ARG A 75 -7.04 0.97 19.56
C ARG A 75 -6.53 0.00 20.63
N LEU A 76 -5.23 -0.23 20.66
CA LEU A 76 -4.58 -1.10 21.63
C LEU A 76 -4.06 -0.29 22.83
N THR A 77 -4.09 -0.92 24.00
CA THR A 77 -3.39 -0.45 25.19
C THR A 77 -1.88 -0.57 25.02
N ASN A 78 -1.10 0.12 25.87
CA ASN A 78 0.37 0.04 25.83
C ASN A 78 0.88 -1.40 26.04
N THR A 79 0.25 -2.16 26.95
CA THR A 79 0.59 -3.56 27.20
C THR A 79 0.33 -4.43 25.98
N GLU A 80 -0.82 -4.28 25.32
CA GLU A 80 -1.12 -5.00 24.08
C GLU A 80 -0.17 -4.62 22.94
N MET A 81 0.23 -3.36 22.85
CA MET A 81 1.21 -2.89 21.87
C MET A 81 2.57 -3.55 22.07
N GLN A 82 3.02 -3.73 23.32
CA GLN A 82 4.27 -4.43 23.64
C GLN A 82 4.25 -5.91 23.21
N THR A 83 3.07 -6.53 23.10
CA THR A 83 2.95 -7.90 22.58
C THR A 83 3.05 -8.01 21.06
N LEU A 84 2.97 -6.88 20.33
CA LEU A 84 3.10 -6.86 18.88
C LEU A 84 4.57 -6.95 18.44
N SER A 85 5.15 -8.13 18.64
CA SER A 85 6.50 -8.46 18.19
C SER A 85 6.43 -9.07 16.80
N ARG A 86 6.29 -8.24 15.76
CA ARG A 86 6.57 -8.66 14.39
C ARG A 86 7.89 -8.05 13.96
N THR A 87 8.92 -8.88 13.86
CA THR A 87 10.15 -8.54 13.13
C THR A 87 9.73 -8.07 11.75
N ARG A 88 10.20 -6.91 11.29
CA ARG A 88 9.95 -6.45 9.91
C ARG A 88 10.94 -7.20 9.02
N PRO A 89 10.58 -8.34 8.40
CA PRO A 89 11.49 -8.97 7.47
C PRO A 89 11.77 -7.99 6.32
N PRO A 90 12.92 -8.12 5.64
CA PRO A 90 13.13 -7.43 4.39
C PRO A 90 11.95 -7.68 3.46
N LEU A 91 11.45 -6.60 2.86
CA LEU A 91 10.40 -6.72 1.85
C LEU A 91 10.97 -7.50 0.65
N PRO A 92 10.12 -8.17 -0.15
CA PRO A 92 10.58 -8.86 -1.35
C PRO A 92 11.39 -7.93 -2.27
N ALA A 93 12.27 -8.52 -3.07
CA ALA A 93 13.06 -7.78 -4.04
C ALA A 93 12.15 -6.99 -4.98
N LEU A 94 12.58 -5.78 -5.36
CA LEU A 94 11.88 -5.00 -6.37
C LEU A 94 11.83 -5.79 -7.68
N LEU A 95 10.65 -5.81 -8.32
CA LEU A 95 10.50 -6.41 -9.63
C LEU A 95 11.05 -5.45 -10.69
N ASP A 96 11.81 -5.99 -11.64
CA ASP A 96 12.27 -5.30 -12.85
C ASP A 96 11.71 -6.02 -14.09
N PRO A 97 10.85 -5.38 -14.91
CA PRO A 97 10.35 -4.01 -14.77
C PRO A 97 9.37 -3.86 -13.58
N PRO A 98 9.21 -2.63 -13.05
CA PRO A 98 8.25 -2.36 -11.98
C PRO A 98 6.83 -2.79 -12.38
N PRO A 99 6.05 -3.36 -11.45
CA PRO A 99 4.74 -3.89 -11.79
C PRO A 99 3.74 -2.76 -12.04
N THR A 100 2.78 -3.01 -12.93
CA THR A 100 1.71 -2.07 -13.24
C THR A 100 0.39 -2.60 -12.68
N LEU A 101 -0.26 -1.79 -11.84
CA LEU A 101 -1.59 -2.04 -11.31
C LEU A 101 -2.62 -1.36 -12.23
N HIS A 102 -2.92 -2.01 -13.36
CA HIS A 102 -3.75 -1.45 -14.42
C HIS A 102 -5.18 -1.09 -13.99
N ALA A 103 -5.77 -1.86 -13.07
CA ALA A 103 -7.14 -1.66 -12.63
C ALA A 103 -7.26 -0.72 -11.41
N LEU A 104 -6.15 -0.35 -10.76
CA LEU A 104 -6.21 0.38 -9.49
C LEU A 104 -6.68 1.80 -9.72
N THR A 105 -7.85 2.13 -9.17
CA THR A 105 -8.50 3.44 -9.30
C THR A 105 -8.48 4.21 -7.98
N THR A 106 -8.52 3.51 -6.84
CA THR A 106 -8.73 4.14 -5.54
C THR A 106 -7.71 3.69 -4.52
N ILE A 107 -7.07 4.65 -3.86
CA ILE A 107 -6.26 4.45 -2.66
C ILE A 107 -6.75 5.39 -1.57
N ASP A 108 -7.17 4.83 -0.43
CA ASP A 108 -7.71 5.58 0.69
C ASP A 108 -6.96 5.29 2.00
N GLY A 109 -6.90 6.29 2.88
CA GLY A 109 -6.35 6.15 4.22
C GLY A 109 -4.82 6.16 4.35
N LEU A 110 -4.11 6.71 3.36
CA LEU A 110 -2.65 6.82 3.44
C LEU A 110 -2.22 7.67 4.65
N THR A 111 -1.20 7.21 5.37
CA THR A 111 -0.60 7.91 6.51
C THR A 111 0.91 8.00 6.30
N ARG A 112 1.60 8.81 7.11
CA ARG A 112 3.06 9.06 6.97
C ARG A 112 3.89 7.79 6.88
N ASP A 113 3.49 6.75 7.59
CA ASP A 113 4.27 5.52 7.70
C ASP A 113 4.06 4.56 6.51
N HIS A 114 3.02 4.78 5.70
CA HIS A 114 2.71 3.97 4.51
C HIS A 114 3.53 4.33 3.26
N HIS A 115 4.63 5.07 3.41
CA HIS A 115 5.49 5.50 2.31
C HIS A 115 6.10 4.36 1.50
N GLY A 116 6.24 3.17 2.09
CA GLY A 116 6.67 1.98 1.37
C GLY A 116 5.75 1.56 0.21
N LEU A 117 4.52 2.09 0.12
CA LEU A 117 3.68 1.95 -1.06
C LEU A 117 4.25 2.71 -2.27
N ALA A 118 4.81 3.91 -2.03
CA ALA A 118 5.42 4.75 -3.06
C ALA A 118 6.82 4.26 -3.46
N ASP A 119 7.59 3.73 -2.52
CA ASP A 119 8.98 3.31 -2.77
C ASP A 119 9.09 2.04 -3.65
N ARG A 120 7.98 1.34 -3.84
CA ARG A 120 7.90 0.11 -4.66
C ARG A 120 7.83 0.37 -6.17
N ARG A 121 7.85 1.64 -6.61
CA ARG A 121 7.86 2.06 -8.02
C ARG A 121 6.71 1.50 -8.88
N ARG A 122 5.60 1.09 -8.25
CA ARG A 122 4.46 0.52 -8.97
C ARG A 122 3.82 1.59 -9.84
N ARG A 123 3.49 1.23 -11.07
CA ARG A 123 2.76 2.12 -11.99
C ARG A 123 1.26 1.91 -11.83
N MET A 124 0.50 2.99 -11.81
CA MET A 124 -0.94 2.99 -11.53
C MET A 124 -1.67 3.90 -12.54
N PRO A 125 -1.69 3.53 -13.84
CA PRO A 125 -2.16 4.40 -14.92
C PRO A 125 -3.63 4.82 -14.78
N SER A 126 -4.45 4.00 -14.13
CA SER A 126 -5.89 4.22 -13.96
C SER A 126 -6.25 4.88 -12.62
N LEU A 127 -5.27 5.27 -11.80
CA LEU A 127 -5.51 5.80 -10.45
C LEU A 127 -6.28 7.12 -10.51
N THR A 128 -7.53 7.13 -10.08
CA THR A 128 -8.39 8.32 -10.10
C THR A 128 -8.36 9.09 -8.79
N THR A 129 -8.25 8.37 -7.67
CA THR A 129 -8.46 8.93 -6.33
C THR A 129 -7.37 8.47 -5.38
N VAL A 130 -6.72 9.44 -4.73
CA VAL A 130 -5.83 9.23 -3.60
C VAL A 130 -6.31 10.07 -2.43
N GLN A 131 -6.56 9.46 -1.28
CA GLN A 131 -6.97 10.16 -0.07
C GLN A 131 -5.97 9.88 1.05
N GLN A 132 -5.34 10.96 1.53
CA GLN A 132 -4.39 10.93 2.64
C GLN A 132 -5.10 11.35 3.92
N HIS A 133 -4.83 10.65 5.02
CA HIS A 133 -5.30 10.97 6.36
C HIS A 133 -4.21 11.64 7.22
N GLU A 134 -2.94 11.52 6.81
CA GLU A 134 -1.81 12.24 7.39
C GLU A 134 -0.83 12.67 6.30
N THR A 135 -0.12 13.77 6.54
CA THR A 135 0.64 14.50 5.53
C THR A 135 1.84 13.72 4.97
N TRP A 136 1.82 13.38 3.69
CA TRP A 136 3.04 13.12 2.93
C TRP A 136 3.64 14.43 2.42
N GLY A 137 4.97 14.45 2.24
CA GLY A 137 5.62 15.54 1.50
C GLY A 137 5.13 15.57 0.05
N ALA A 138 5.09 16.77 -0.53
CA ALA A 138 4.60 16.97 -1.89
C ALA A 138 5.40 16.20 -2.95
N ASP A 139 6.71 16.14 -2.80
CA ASP A 139 7.62 15.33 -3.63
C ASP A 139 7.21 13.85 -3.67
N ARG A 140 6.81 13.31 -2.51
CA ARG A 140 6.40 11.91 -2.37
C ARG A 140 5.02 11.68 -2.98
N VAL A 141 4.09 12.60 -2.78
CA VAL A 141 2.77 12.53 -3.40
C VAL A 141 2.90 12.59 -4.91
N GLY A 142 3.66 13.56 -5.45
CA GLY A 142 3.94 13.70 -6.87
C GLY A 142 4.51 12.42 -7.48
N ARG A 143 5.57 11.86 -6.89
CA ARG A 143 6.15 10.58 -7.34
C ARG A 143 5.16 9.42 -7.28
N PHE A 144 4.28 9.39 -6.28
CA PHE A 144 3.32 8.32 -6.11
C PHE A 144 2.21 8.33 -7.17
N ILE A 145 1.76 9.52 -7.55
CA ILE A 145 0.67 9.70 -8.52
C ILE A 145 1.15 9.90 -9.95
N SER A 146 2.45 10.13 -10.19
CA SER A 146 2.99 10.54 -11.49
C SER A 146 2.74 9.54 -12.63
N SER A 147 2.56 8.27 -12.28
CA SER A 147 2.24 7.24 -13.29
C SER A 147 0.77 7.21 -13.72
N SER A 148 -0.11 7.97 -13.06
CA SER A 148 -1.53 8.03 -13.38
C SER A 148 -1.82 8.95 -14.54
N ARG A 149 -2.73 8.52 -15.42
CA ARG A 149 -3.29 9.33 -16.52
C ARG A 149 -4.76 9.69 -16.29
N SER A 150 -5.33 9.22 -15.18
CA SER A 150 -6.76 9.31 -14.88
C SER A 150 -7.02 10.01 -13.55
N LEU A 151 -5.99 10.64 -12.97
CA LEU A 151 -6.07 11.26 -11.65
C LEU A 151 -7.08 12.41 -11.67
N ARG A 152 -8.04 12.37 -10.73
CA ARG A 152 -9.10 13.37 -10.57
C ARG A 152 -9.09 14.00 -9.19
N ARG A 153 -8.63 13.26 -8.18
CA ARG A 153 -8.68 13.71 -6.79
C ARG A 153 -7.44 13.27 -6.02
N VAL A 154 -6.77 14.24 -5.42
CA VAL A 154 -5.77 14.04 -4.36
C VAL A 154 -6.28 14.76 -3.12
N GLY A 155 -6.83 14.02 -2.17
CA GLY A 155 -7.34 14.54 -0.91
C GLY A 155 -6.33 14.38 0.23
N GLY A 156 -6.49 15.22 1.26
CA GLY A 156 -5.65 15.21 2.46
C GLY A 156 -5.05 16.59 2.75
N SER A 157 -4.09 16.62 3.66
CA SER A 157 -3.39 17.83 4.08
C SER A 157 -1.91 17.67 3.74
N LEU A 158 -1.41 18.41 2.76
CA LEU A 158 0.00 18.76 2.61
C LEU A 158 0.31 20.00 3.50
N ARG A 159 1.52 20.52 3.51
CA ARG A 159 1.87 21.70 4.33
C ARG A 159 1.99 22.94 3.47
N GLY A 160 1.38 24.04 3.90
CA GLY A 160 1.57 25.37 3.30
C GLY A 160 1.45 25.39 1.77
N GLU A 161 2.47 25.93 1.11
CA GLU A 161 2.55 26.08 -0.36
C GLU A 161 3.10 24.83 -1.06
N ASP A 162 3.44 23.76 -0.32
CA ASP A 162 4.08 22.56 -0.87
C ASP A 162 3.22 21.88 -1.96
N TRP A 163 1.92 22.16 -2.04
CA TRP A 163 1.03 21.62 -3.08
C TRP A 163 1.53 21.87 -4.51
N ALA A 164 2.21 22.98 -4.77
CA ALA A 164 2.78 23.24 -6.08
C ALA A 164 3.81 22.17 -6.48
N GLY A 165 4.64 21.74 -5.52
CA GLY A 165 5.67 20.71 -5.70
C GLY A 165 5.14 19.32 -6.03
N VAL A 166 3.83 19.07 -5.87
CA VAL A 166 3.21 17.82 -6.32
C VAL A 166 3.30 17.69 -7.85
N PHE A 167 3.18 18.81 -8.57
CA PHE A 167 3.10 18.84 -10.03
C PHE A 167 4.44 19.06 -10.72
N GLU A 168 5.50 19.40 -9.98
CA GLU A 168 6.82 19.73 -10.54
C GLU A 168 7.56 18.54 -11.19
N GLY A 169 6.98 17.34 -11.20
CA GLY A 169 7.54 16.15 -11.82
C GLY A 169 6.53 15.13 -12.34
N ILE A 170 5.32 15.60 -12.69
CA ILE A 170 4.25 14.78 -13.31
C ILE A 170 4.25 15.00 -14.83
#